data_AF-A0A1I2FYA2-F1
#
_entry.id   AF-A0A1I2FYA2-F1
#
_cell.length_a   1.000
_cell.length_b   1.000
_cell.length_c   1.000
_cell.angle_alpha   90.00
_cell.angle_beta   90.00
_cell.angle_gamma   90.00
#
_symmetry.space_group_name_H-M   'P 1'
#
loop_
_entity.id
_entity.type
_entity.pdbx_description
1 polymer ?
#
loop_
_entity_poly.entity_id
_entity_poly.type
_entity_poly.pdbx_seq_one_letter_code
_entity_poly.pdbx_strand_id
1 'polypeptide(L)'
;MIKFAAFLPPLFMAGMACAAPLALTPADPQPQADALAAGLAVAYAYPKDVHTLEEARDALGKARAGLPLQGLSYADNTDGDLTMTARTAQKVAAQINGFIRFDAAGTYEVDVFSNDGIQLSLGGAEVALFDDIHGCEAAGAQEVEVPQAGWYAVEAVYFQRKGSACLMMDWNVDGAMGAVPDAAFAHLP
;
A
#
# COMPACT_ATOMS: atom_id res chain seq x y z
N MET A 1 13.84 65.06 -22.29
CA MET A 1 14.77 63.93 -22.05
C MET A 1 14.23 63.12 -20.87
N ILE A 2 13.54 62.01 -21.13
CA ILE A 2 13.01 61.13 -20.09
C ILE A 2 13.85 59.86 -20.11
N LYS A 3 14.60 59.60 -19.02
CA LYS A 3 15.37 58.37 -18.82
C LYS A 3 14.44 57.34 -18.19
N PHE A 4 14.15 56.26 -18.93
CA PHE A 4 13.55 55.06 -18.35
C PHE A 4 14.64 54.25 -17.66
N ALA A 5 14.53 54.07 -16.35
CA ALA A 5 15.30 53.09 -15.61
C ALA A 5 14.53 51.76 -15.66
N ALA A 6 15.13 50.74 -16.28
CA ALA A 6 14.59 49.39 -16.29
C ALA A 6 14.84 48.74 -14.92
N PHE A 7 13.76 48.37 -14.22
CA PHE A 7 13.81 47.58 -13.00
C PHE A 7 13.71 46.11 -13.39
N LEU A 8 14.78 45.34 -13.17
CA LEU A 8 14.80 43.91 -13.42
C LEU A 8 14.34 43.20 -12.12
N PRO A 9 13.24 42.43 -12.12
CA PRO A 9 12.83 41.70 -10.93
C PRO A 9 13.77 40.51 -10.66
N PRO A 10 14.00 40.15 -9.40
CA PRO A 10 14.83 38.99 -9.06
C PRO A 10 14.13 37.69 -9.48
N LEU A 11 14.87 36.86 -10.20
CA LEU A 11 14.46 35.51 -10.58
C LEU A 11 14.54 34.62 -9.33
N PHE A 12 13.40 34.27 -8.73
CA PHE A 12 13.35 33.22 -7.71
C PHE A 12 13.51 31.87 -8.41
N MET A 13 14.68 31.25 -8.27
CA MET A 13 14.81 29.82 -8.56
C MET A 13 14.12 29.05 -7.43
N ALA A 14 12.96 28.48 -7.73
CA ALA A 14 12.36 27.47 -6.87
C ALA A 14 13.26 26.23 -6.90
N GLY A 15 13.98 25.97 -5.81
CA GLY A 15 14.69 24.70 -5.64
C GLY A 15 13.66 23.58 -5.57
N MET A 16 13.77 22.59 -6.45
CA MET A 16 13.07 21.31 -6.30
C MET A 16 13.59 20.65 -5.02
N ALA A 17 12.80 20.70 -3.95
CA ALA A 17 13.06 19.89 -2.78
C ALA A 17 12.67 18.45 -3.14
N CYS A 18 13.66 17.58 -3.40
CA CYS A 18 13.41 16.14 -3.37
C CYS A 18 13.08 15.75 -1.92
N ALA A 19 11.93 15.14 -1.69
CA ALA A 19 11.60 14.57 -0.39
C ALA A 19 12.62 13.46 -0.07
N ALA A 20 13.04 13.36 1.19
CA ALA A 20 13.91 12.27 1.62
C ALA A 20 13.15 10.94 1.61
N PRO A 21 13.83 9.79 1.43
CA PRO A 21 13.20 8.47 1.51
C PRO A 21 12.49 8.25 2.83
N LEU A 22 11.40 7.49 2.77
CA LEU A 22 10.69 7.00 3.95
C LEU A 22 11.50 5.89 4.61
N ALA A 23 12.09 6.16 5.77
CA ALA A 23 12.85 5.17 6.51
C ALA A 23 11.94 4.08 7.09
N LEU A 24 12.19 2.82 6.69
CA LEU A 24 11.43 1.68 7.17
C LEU A 24 12.02 1.12 8.47
N THR A 25 11.16 0.76 9.42
CA THR A 25 11.59 0.06 10.64
C THR A 25 11.51 -1.45 10.43
N PRO A 26 12.63 -2.20 10.55
CA PRO A 26 12.60 -3.65 10.47
C PRO A 26 11.78 -4.23 11.63
N ALA A 27 11.12 -5.36 11.41
CA ALA A 27 10.43 -6.07 12.48
C ALA A 27 11.41 -6.42 13.61
N ASP A 28 11.01 -6.13 14.86
CA ASP A 28 11.82 -6.44 16.05
C ASP A 28 10.95 -7.13 17.11
N PRO A 29 11.20 -8.44 17.41
CA PRO A 29 12.19 -9.29 16.76
C PRO A 29 11.83 -9.63 15.30
N GLN A 30 12.84 -10.00 14.50
CA GLN A 30 12.60 -10.61 13.19
C GLN A 30 11.81 -11.93 13.36
N PRO A 31 10.73 -12.17 12.61
CA PRO A 31 9.97 -13.40 12.72
C PRO A 31 10.82 -14.61 12.31
N GLN A 32 10.69 -15.70 13.06
CA GLN A 32 11.39 -16.94 12.74
C GLN A 32 10.77 -17.57 11.48
N ALA A 33 11.62 -18.08 10.58
CA ALA A 33 11.16 -18.60 9.29
C ALA A 33 10.17 -19.77 9.41
N ASP A 34 10.27 -20.59 10.46
CA ASP A 34 9.38 -21.71 10.76
C ASP A 34 8.05 -21.29 11.43
N ALA A 35 7.96 -20.04 11.88
CA ALA A 35 6.75 -19.45 12.43
C ALA A 35 5.89 -18.73 11.37
N LEU A 36 6.41 -18.56 10.14
CA LEU A 36 5.77 -17.82 9.07
C LEU A 36 4.95 -18.75 8.14
N ALA A 37 3.76 -18.31 7.79
CA ALA A 37 2.98 -18.83 6.67
C ALA A 37 3.08 -17.89 5.46
N ALA A 38 2.97 -18.43 4.25
CA ALA A 38 3.03 -17.65 3.02
C ALA A 38 1.87 -16.65 2.89
N GLY A 39 2.13 -15.47 2.33
CA GLY A 39 1.13 -14.46 2.04
C GLY A 39 0.75 -13.60 3.25
N LEU A 40 -0.37 -12.86 3.19
CA LEU A 40 -0.80 -11.91 4.22
C LEU A 40 -2.07 -12.38 4.95
N ALA A 41 -2.11 -12.18 6.27
CA ALA A 41 -3.32 -12.40 7.05
C ALA A 41 -4.34 -11.30 6.71
N VAL A 42 -5.62 -11.67 6.62
CA VAL A 42 -6.70 -10.72 6.33
C VAL A 42 -7.93 -10.99 7.18
N ALA A 43 -8.56 -9.93 7.67
CA ALA A 43 -9.87 -9.97 8.30
C ALA A 43 -10.84 -9.09 7.52
N TYR A 44 -12.02 -9.63 7.20
CA TYR A 44 -13.03 -8.95 6.41
C TYR A 44 -14.25 -8.56 7.23
N ALA A 45 -14.77 -7.37 6.95
CA ALA A 45 -16.11 -6.93 7.30
C ALA A 45 -16.91 -6.60 6.04
N TYR A 46 -18.25 -6.64 6.17
CA TYR A 46 -19.18 -6.50 5.04
C TYR A 46 -20.22 -5.43 5.37
N PRO A 47 -19.85 -4.14 5.29
CA PRO A 47 -20.79 -3.05 5.58
C PRO A 47 -21.90 -2.96 4.54
N LYS A 48 -22.95 -2.17 4.83
CA LYS A 48 -24.05 -1.93 3.89
C LYS A 48 -23.65 -1.00 2.75
N ASP A 49 -22.71 -0.10 3.01
CA ASP A 49 -22.02 0.81 2.10
C ASP A 49 -20.70 1.24 2.76
N VAL A 50 -19.72 1.70 1.99
CA VAL A 50 -18.43 2.21 2.47
C VAL A 50 -17.86 3.20 1.45
N HIS A 51 -17.42 4.38 1.89
CA HIS A 51 -16.88 5.44 1.04
C HIS A 51 -15.53 5.97 1.51
N THR A 52 -15.18 5.71 2.77
CA THR A 52 -13.97 6.20 3.41
C THR A 52 -13.30 5.11 4.25
N LEU A 53 -12.02 5.32 4.56
CA LEU A 53 -11.24 4.52 5.49
C LEU A 53 -11.78 4.60 6.92
N GLU A 54 -12.38 5.72 7.33
CA GLU A 54 -13.05 5.83 8.63
C GLU A 54 -14.24 4.85 8.70
N GLU A 55 -15.11 4.85 7.69
CA GLU A 55 -16.24 3.91 7.62
C GLU A 55 -15.76 2.45 7.53
N ALA A 56 -14.66 2.21 6.81
CA ALA A 56 -14.04 0.89 6.74
C ALA A 56 -13.54 0.43 8.12
N ARG A 57 -12.83 1.29 8.86
CA ARG A 57 -12.34 1.02 10.23
C ARG A 57 -13.49 0.72 11.19
N ASP A 58 -14.57 1.48 11.11
CA ASP A 58 -15.78 1.24 11.91
C ASP A 58 -16.40 -0.14 11.62
N ALA A 59 -16.49 -0.51 10.33
CA ALA A 59 -17.00 -1.81 9.92
C ALA A 59 -16.11 -2.97 10.42
N LEU A 60 -14.80 -2.76 10.43
CA LEU A 60 -13.80 -3.75 10.85
C LEU A 60 -13.91 -4.14 12.33
N GLY A 61 -14.61 -3.36 13.17
CA GLY A 61 -14.96 -3.77 14.54
C GLY A 61 -15.78 -5.08 14.61
N LYS A 62 -16.35 -5.53 13.49
CA LYS A 62 -17.06 -6.82 13.35
C LYS A 62 -16.37 -7.79 12.39
N ALA A 63 -15.12 -7.53 12.02
CA ALA A 63 -14.41 -8.34 11.05
C ALA A 63 -14.27 -9.81 11.51
N ARG A 64 -14.06 -10.69 10.54
CA ARG A 64 -13.73 -12.10 10.75
C ARG A 64 -12.54 -12.45 9.88
N ALA A 65 -11.65 -13.30 10.40
CA ALA A 65 -10.54 -13.83 9.62
C ALA A 65 -11.05 -14.44 8.31
N GLY A 66 -10.39 -14.08 7.21
CA GLY A 66 -10.59 -14.63 5.88
C GLY A 66 -9.53 -15.67 5.53
N LEU A 67 -9.58 -16.16 4.28
CA LEU A 67 -8.44 -16.90 3.73
C LEU A 67 -7.28 -15.93 3.50
N PRO A 68 -6.04 -16.27 3.88
CA PRO A 68 -4.89 -15.40 3.65
C PRO A 68 -4.76 -14.99 2.19
N LEU A 69 -4.32 -13.75 1.98
CA LEU A 69 -3.94 -13.26 0.67
C LEU A 69 -2.62 -13.91 0.24
N GLN A 70 -2.41 -14.15 -1.05
CA GLN A 70 -1.11 -14.68 -1.53
C GLN A 70 0.00 -13.62 -1.45
N GLY A 71 -0.37 -12.36 -1.57
CA GLY A 71 0.49 -11.19 -1.57
C GLY A 71 -0.35 -9.95 -1.90
N LEU A 72 0.26 -8.99 -2.59
CA LEU A 72 -0.43 -7.82 -3.15
C LEU A 72 -0.36 -7.90 -4.68
N SER A 73 -1.08 -8.88 -5.24
CA SER A 73 -1.03 -9.25 -6.67
C SER A 73 -2.43 -9.41 -7.29
N TYR A 74 -3.44 -8.77 -6.69
CA TYR A 74 -4.83 -8.85 -7.14
C TYR A 74 -5.10 -7.78 -8.20
N ALA A 75 -4.91 -8.15 -9.47
CA ALA A 75 -5.23 -7.30 -10.61
C ALA A 75 -6.71 -6.90 -10.66
N ASP A 76 -7.00 -5.80 -11.36
CA ASP A 76 -8.36 -5.31 -11.55
C ASP A 76 -9.24 -6.40 -12.16
N ASN A 77 -10.25 -6.80 -11.38
CA ASN A 77 -11.15 -7.90 -11.74
C ASN A 77 -12.38 -7.39 -12.51
N THR A 78 -13.33 -8.28 -12.81
CA THR A 78 -14.61 -7.87 -13.41
C THR A 78 -15.66 -7.65 -12.32
N ASP A 79 -16.57 -6.69 -12.53
CA ASP A 79 -17.72 -6.52 -11.62
C ASP A 79 -18.49 -7.84 -11.44
N GLY A 80 -18.67 -8.23 -10.17
CA GLY A 80 -19.27 -9.50 -9.77
C GLY A 80 -18.26 -10.58 -9.35
N ASP A 81 -16.98 -10.42 -9.68
CA ASP A 81 -15.90 -11.26 -9.13
C ASP A 81 -15.66 -10.93 -7.66
N LEU A 82 -15.25 -11.93 -6.87
CA LEU A 82 -14.96 -11.73 -5.45
C LEU A 82 -13.84 -10.71 -5.25
N THR A 83 -14.00 -9.84 -4.25
CA THR A 83 -12.93 -8.93 -3.82
C THR A 83 -11.84 -9.73 -3.12
N MET A 84 -10.71 -9.97 -3.80
CA MET A 84 -9.60 -10.78 -3.27
C MET A 84 -10.09 -12.17 -2.77
N THR A 85 -9.85 -12.52 -1.51
CA THR A 85 -10.32 -13.76 -0.88
C THR A 85 -11.59 -13.57 -0.05
N ALA A 86 -12.26 -12.43 -0.18
CA ALA A 86 -13.53 -12.15 0.51
C ALA A 86 -14.66 -13.04 -0.03
N ARG A 87 -15.78 -13.08 0.69
CA ARG A 87 -16.98 -13.86 0.31
C ARG A 87 -18.01 -13.06 -0.50
N THR A 88 -17.76 -11.77 -0.76
CA THR A 88 -18.61 -10.91 -1.57
C THR A 88 -17.76 -10.16 -2.59
N ALA A 89 -18.36 -9.83 -3.73
CA ALA A 89 -17.74 -9.04 -4.78
C ALA A 89 -17.70 -7.54 -4.47
N GLN A 90 -18.58 -7.10 -3.57
CA GLN A 90 -18.79 -5.70 -3.29
C GLN A 90 -18.94 -5.44 -1.78
N LYS A 91 -18.71 -4.19 -1.37
CA LYS A 91 -18.93 -3.69 0.00
C LYS A 91 -18.13 -4.48 1.00
N VAL A 92 -16.82 -4.48 0.77
CA VAL A 92 -15.83 -5.18 1.57
C VAL A 92 -14.97 -4.15 2.28
N ALA A 93 -14.76 -4.32 3.58
CA ALA A 93 -13.67 -3.69 4.30
C ALA A 93 -12.70 -4.79 4.71
N ALA A 94 -11.40 -4.56 4.57
CA ALA A 94 -10.36 -5.52 4.90
C ALA A 94 -9.31 -4.88 5.80
N GLN A 95 -8.94 -5.59 6.86
CA GLN A 95 -7.73 -5.34 7.63
C GLN A 95 -6.71 -6.40 7.23
N ILE A 96 -5.56 -5.97 6.72
CA ILE A 96 -4.51 -6.84 6.17
C ILE A 96 -3.26 -6.63 7.02
N ASN A 97 -2.65 -7.73 7.48
CA ASN A 97 -1.44 -7.68 8.29
C ASN A 97 -0.47 -8.79 7.86
N GLY A 98 0.82 -8.51 7.95
CA GLY A 98 1.86 -9.50 7.72
C GLY A 98 3.21 -8.82 7.62
N PHE A 99 4.05 -9.34 6.73
CA PHE A 99 5.40 -8.86 6.51
C PHE A 99 5.74 -8.92 5.03
N ILE A 100 6.61 -8.01 4.60
CA ILE A 100 7.31 -8.04 3.31
C ILE A 100 8.81 -8.20 3.60
N ARG A 101 9.50 -8.98 2.77
CA ARG A 101 10.94 -9.22 2.88
C ARG A 101 11.73 -8.41 1.88
N PHE A 102 12.80 -7.79 2.35
CA PHE A 102 13.88 -7.25 1.53
C PHE A 102 15.16 -8.04 1.80
N ASP A 103 15.84 -8.50 0.74
CA ASP A 103 17.04 -9.33 0.87
C ASP A 103 18.34 -8.52 1.03
N ALA A 104 18.28 -7.20 0.87
CA ALA A 104 19.40 -6.29 1.06
C ALA A 104 18.95 -4.95 1.64
N ALA A 105 19.89 -4.26 2.29
CA ALA A 105 19.72 -2.84 2.60
C ALA A 105 19.78 -2.02 1.31
N GLY A 106 19.07 -0.90 1.27
CA GLY A 106 19.09 -0.01 0.12
C GLY A 106 17.92 0.95 0.09
N THR A 107 17.88 1.74 -0.97
CA THR A 107 16.77 2.61 -1.30
C THR A 107 15.99 1.99 -2.44
N TYR A 108 14.69 1.82 -2.25
CA TYR A 108 13.78 1.22 -3.23
C TYR A 108 12.62 2.16 -3.53
N GLU A 109 12.01 1.99 -4.69
CA GLU A 109 10.71 2.57 -5.00
C GLU A 109 9.64 1.51 -4.83
N VAL A 110 8.51 1.90 -4.24
CA VAL A 110 7.31 1.07 -4.11
C VAL A 110 6.09 1.85 -4.57
N ASP A 111 5.14 1.19 -5.22
CA ASP A 111 3.86 1.79 -5.60
C ASP A 111 2.73 0.81 -5.28
N VAL A 112 1.59 1.32 -4.81
CA VAL A 112 0.43 0.51 -4.43
C VAL A 112 -0.75 0.93 -5.28
N PHE A 113 -1.44 -0.06 -5.81
CA PHE A 113 -2.64 0.14 -6.62
C PHE A 113 -3.85 -0.37 -5.85
N SER A 114 -4.94 0.39 -5.86
CA SER A 114 -6.18 -0.04 -5.22
C SER A 114 -7.42 0.38 -6.00
N ASN A 115 -8.50 -0.35 -5.75
CA ASN A 115 -9.87 -0.01 -6.10
C ASN A 115 -10.76 -0.65 -5.03
N ASP A 116 -11.37 0.07 -4.09
CA ASP A 116 -11.36 1.53 -3.94
C ASP A 116 -10.20 1.95 -3.01
N GLY A 117 -10.49 2.52 -1.83
CA GLY A 117 -9.49 3.12 -0.95
C GLY A 117 -8.60 2.14 -0.19
N ILE A 118 -7.42 2.64 0.18
CA ILE A 118 -6.36 1.93 0.89
C ILE A 118 -5.61 2.90 1.79
N GLN A 119 -5.20 2.44 2.97
CA GLN A 119 -4.08 3.04 3.71
C GLN A 119 -3.14 1.91 4.05
N LEU A 120 -1.91 1.96 3.52
CA LEU A 120 -0.92 0.89 3.67
C LEU A 120 0.38 1.47 4.23
N SER A 121 0.89 0.81 5.27
CA SER A 121 2.21 1.09 5.83
C SER A 121 3.16 -0.11 5.65
N LEU A 122 4.44 0.22 5.44
CA LEU A 122 5.56 -0.72 5.44
C LEU A 122 6.53 -0.31 6.54
N GLY A 123 6.89 -1.22 7.46
CA GLY A 123 7.82 -0.91 8.55
C GLY A 123 7.42 0.34 9.36
N GLY A 124 6.12 0.61 9.48
CA GLY A 124 5.56 1.79 10.16
C GLY A 124 5.50 3.09 9.34
N ALA A 125 6.04 3.13 8.11
CA ALA A 125 5.93 4.27 7.21
C ALA A 125 4.74 4.09 6.25
N GLU A 126 3.87 5.10 6.14
CA GLU A 126 2.76 5.10 5.18
C GLU A 126 3.29 5.27 3.76
N VAL A 127 3.03 4.30 2.90
CA VAL A 127 3.47 4.30 1.49
C VAL A 127 2.33 4.46 0.50
N ALA A 128 1.07 4.40 0.97
CA ALA A 128 -0.11 4.61 0.14
C ALA A 128 -1.29 5.10 0.97
N LEU A 129 -2.02 6.08 0.42
CA LEU A 129 -3.25 6.62 0.99
C LEU A 129 -4.23 7.02 -0.12
N PHE A 130 -5.36 6.32 -0.18
CA PHE A 130 -6.58 6.69 -0.88
C PHE A 130 -7.76 6.60 0.08
N ASP A 131 -8.45 7.73 0.28
CA ASP A 131 -9.61 7.83 1.19
C ASP A 131 -10.87 8.26 0.44
N ASP A 132 -11.04 7.70 -0.75
CA ASP A 132 -12.14 7.98 -1.66
C ASP A 132 -12.45 6.78 -2.57
N ILE A 133 -13.45 6.95 -3.44
CA ILE A 133 -13.95 5.93 -4.37
C ILE A 133 -13.33 6.20 -5.73
N HIS A 134 -12.64 5.22 -6.29
CA HIS A 134 -11.90 5.35 -7.54
C HIS A 134 -11.71 3.98 -8.22
N GLY A 135 -11.39 3.99 -9.52
CA GLY A 135 -11.03 2.78 -10.24
C GLY A 135 -9.65 2.25 -9.84
N CYS A 136 -9.15 1.20 -10.49
CA CYS A 136 -7.82 0.70 -10.17
C CYS A 136 -6.73 1.70 -10.58
N GLU A 137 -6.15 2.38 -9.60
CA GLU A 137 -5.21 3.47 -9.79
C GLU A 137 -4.01 3.34 -8.83
N ALA A 138 -2.86 3.86 -9.25
CA ALA A 138 -1.64 3.91 -8.45
C ALA A 138 -1.72 5.06 -7.43
N ALA A 139 -1.36 4.78 -6.17
CA ALA A 139 -1.23 5.80 -5.13
C ALA A 139 -0.06 6.76 -5.37
N GLY A 140 0.90 6.33 -6.19
CA GLY A 140 2.08 7.07 -6.58
C GLY A 140 3.31 6.56 -5.88
N ALA A 141 4.34 6.26 -6.66
CA ALA A 141 5.59 5.69 -6.17
C ALA A 141 6.21 6.49 -5.02
N GLN A 142 6.62 5.77 -3.97
CA GLN A 142 7.33 6.29 -2.81
C GLN A 142 8.74 5.70 -2.76
N GLU A 143 9.73 6.54 -2.47
CA GLU A 143 11.09 6.11 -2.18
C GLU A 143 11.16 5.69 -0.71
N VAL A 144 11.58 4.45 -0.43
CA VAL A 144 11.72 3.87 0.90
C VAL A 144 13.17 3.49 1.18
N GLU A 145 13.65 3.74 2.39
CA GLU A 145 14.97 3.32 2.86
C GLU A 145 14.84 2.06 3.72
N VAL A 146 15.45 0.97 3.27
CA VAL A 146 15.55 -0.31 3.95
C VAL A 146 16.91 -0.37 4.64
N PRO A 147 17.00 -0.20 5.97
CA PRO A 147 18.29 -0.12 6.67
C PRO A 147 19.06 -1.44 6.73
N GLN A 148 18.38 -2.59 6.61
CA GLN A 148 18.99 -3.91 6.63
C GLN A 148 18.12 -4.96 5.92
N ALA A 149 18.71 -6.08 5.51
CA ALA A 149 17.93 -7.20 5.03
C ALA A 149 17.02 -7.76 6.14
N GLY A 150 15.80 -8.18 5.78
CA GLY A 150 14.86 -8.78 6.72
C GLY A 150 13.41 -8.53 6.37
N TRP A 151 12.55 -8.85 7.34
CA TRP A 151 11.11 -8.65 7.30
C TRP A 151 10.72 -7.30 7.89
N TYR A 152 9.77 -6.66 7.22
CA TYR A 152 9.18 -5.38 7.58
C TYR A 152 7.68 -5.57 7.68
N ALA A 153 7.05 -5.01 8.72
CA ALA A 153 5.61 -5.15 8.91
C ALA A 153 4.85 -4.54 7.73
N VAL A 154 3.80 -5.22 7.27
CA VAL A 154 2.80 -4.71 6.33
C VAL A 154 1.50 -4.57 7.12
N GLU A 155 0.95 -3.37 7.16
CA GLU A 155 -0.35 -3.10 7.78
C GLU A 155 -1.20 -2.31 6.81
N ALA A 156 -2.43 -2.76 6.57
CA ALA A 156 -3.33 -2.08 5.67
C ALA A 156 -4.78 -2.10 6.13
N VAL A 157 -5.47 -0.99 5.87
CA VAL A 157 -6.93 -0.92 5.82
C VAL A 157 -7.33 -0.64 4.39
N TYR A 158 -8.15 -1.52 3.83
CA TYR A 158 -8.67 -1.42 2.47
C TYR A 158 -10.19 -1.42 2.49
N PHE A 159 -10.80 -0.73 1.54
CA PHE A 159 -12.21 -0.95 1.23
C PHE A 159 -12.47 -1.05 -0.26
N GLN A 160 -13.54 -1.75 -0.56
CA GLN A 160 -14.16 -1.79 -1.86
C GLN A 160 -15.64 -1.57 -1.67
N ARG A 161 -16.23 -0.70 -2.49
CA ARG A 161 -17.63 -0.36 -2.43
C ARG A 161 -18.46 -1.10 -3.46
N LYS A 162 -18.20 -0.88 -4.75
CA LYS A 162 -19.00 -1.37 -5.90
C LYS A 162 -18.13 -1.49 -7.15
N GLY A 163 -18.60 -2.27 -8.12
CA GLY A 163 -17.88 -2.49 -9.37
C GLY A 163 -16.79 -3.55 -9.21
N SER A 164 -15.68 -3.34 -9.90
CA SER A 164 -14.50 -4.19 -9.79
C SER A 164 -13.71 -3.94 -8.50
N ALA A 165 -12.60 -4.63 -8.34
CA ALA A 165 -11.68 -4.54 -7.22
C ALA A 165 -10.26 -4.81 -7.70
N CYS A 166 -9.29 -4.12 -7.11
CA CYS A 166 -7.88 -4.43 -7.25
C CYS A 166 -7.11 -4.10 -5.97
N LEU A 167 -6.02 -4.82 -5.74
CA LEU A 167 -5.01 -4.52 -4.72
C LEU A 167 -3.68 -5.10 -5.18
N MET A 168 -2.78 -4.23 -5.63
CA MET A 168 -1.46 -4.62 -6.13
C MET A 168 -0.36 -3.79 -5.49
N MET A 169 0.86 -4.32 -5.49
CA MET A 169 2.06 -3.57 -5.15
C MET A 169 3.14 -3.87 -6.19
N ASP A 170 3.79 -2.81 -6.65
CA ASP A 170 5.00 -2.87 -7.46
C ASP A 170 6.20 -2.36 -6.64
N TRP A 171 7.39 -2.85 -6.98
CA TRP A 171 8.66 -2.37 -6.45
C TRP A 171 9.77 -2.41 -7.51
N ASN A 172 10.90 -1.77 -7.23
CA ASN A 172 12.06 -1.77 -8.14
C ASN A 172 13.25 -2.63 -7.66
N VAL A 173 13.02 -3.62 -6.80
CA VAL A 173 14.09 -4.47 -6.23
C VAL A 173 14.96 -5.12 -7.32
N ASP A 174 14.38 -5.52 -8.45
CA ASP A 174 15.09 -6.11 -9.60
C ASP A 174 15.67 -5.06 -10.58
N GLY A 175 15.71 -3.79 -10.18
CA GLY A 175 16.26 -2.66 -10.95
C GLY A 175 15.27 -2.00 -11.93
N ALA A 176 14.02 -2.46 -11.96
CA ALA A 176 12.92 -1.83 -12.69
C ALA A 176 11.61 -2.04 -11.92
N MET A 177 10.69 -1.07 -11.99
CA MET A 177 9.37 -1.20 -11.38
C MET A 177 8.59 -2.37 -11.98
N GLY A 178 8.04 -3.22 -11.10
CA GLY A 178 7.13 -4.29 -11.46
C GLY A 178 6.59 -5.01 -10.23
N ALA A 179 5.68 -5.96 -10.45
CA ALA A 179 4.94 -6.62 -9.39
C ALA A 179 5.85 -7.24 -8.32
N VAL A 180 5.52 -7.00 -7.06
CA VAL A 180 6.14 -7.69 -5.93
C VAL A 180 5.76 -9.17 -6.01
N PRO A 181 6.72 -10.11 -6.05
CA PRO A 181 6.41 -11.53 -6.02
C PRO A 181 5.67 -11.93 -4.74
N ASP A 182 4.63 -12.75 -4.82
CA ASP A 182 3.88 -13.25 -3.65
C ASP A 182 4.78 -13.87 -2.57
N ALA A 183 5.88 -14.51 -2.98
CA ALA A 183 6.87 -15.12 -2.10
C ALA A 183 7.62 -14.10 -1.21
N ALA A 184 7.56 -12.80 -1.52
CA ALA A 184 8.08 -11.74 -0.68
C ALA A 184 7.20 -11.47 0.55
N PHE A 185 5.98 -12.01 0.59
CA PHE A 185 5.02 -11.79 1.68
C PHE A 185 4.85 -13.01 2.58
N ALA A 186 4.71 -12.76 3.88
CA ALA A 186 4.41 -13.78 4.88
C ALA A 186 3.61 -13.20 6.05
N HIS A 187 2.97 -14.06 6.84
CA HIS A 187 2.25 -13.67 8.05
C HIS A 187 2.46 -14.68 9.18
N LEU A 188 2.16 -14.24 10.41
CA LEU A 188 2.03 -15.14 11.55
C LEU A 188 0.63 -15.79 11.51
N PRO A 189 0.51 -17.12 11.64
CA PRO A 189 -0.76 -17.84 11.61
C PRO A 189 -1.78 -17.46 12.68
#